data_AF-A0A2V6L2L0-F1
#
_entry.id   AF-A0A2V6L2L0-F1
#
_cell.length_a   1.000
_cell.length_b   1.000
_cell.length_c   1.000
_cell.angle_alpha   90.00
_cell.angle_beta   90.00
_cell.angle_gamma   90.00
#
_symmetry.space_group_name_H-M   'P 1'
#
loop_
_entity.id
_entity.type
_entity.pdbx_description
1 polymer ?
#
loop_
_entity_poly.entity_id
_entity_poly.type
_entity_poly.pdbx_seq_one_letter_code
_entity_poly.pdbx_strand_id
1 'polypeptide(L)' 'MSVQEIIAELPKLSEEERELILRQLVNLDECFEPTLAMDDAIRQGLRSLREEKIYSAAEVRSRIAAWTAR' A
#
# COMPACT_ATOMS: atom_id res chain seq x y z
N MET A 1 -7.38 15.66 -5.24
CA MET A 1 -6.14 16.02 -4.55
C MET A 1 -4.99 15.50 -5.38
N SER A 2 -4.32 16.39 -6.10
CA SER A 2 -3.17 16.08 -6.94
C SER A 2 -1.88 16.07 -6.11
N VAL A 3 -0.84 15.40 -6.61
CA VAL A 3 0.48 15.38 -5.96
C VAL A 3 1.07 16.79 -5.82
N GLN A 4 0.77 17.69 -6.77
CA GLN A 4 1.18 19.10 -6.74
C GLN A 4 0.50 19.87 -5.60
N GLU A 5 -0.80 19.64 -5.37
CA GLU A 5 -1.55 20.22 -4.25
C GLU A 5 -0.98 19.76 -2.90
N ILE A 6 -0.63 18.46 -2.77
CA ILE A 6 -0.04 17.89 -1.55
C ILE A 6 1.32 18.55 -1.24
N ILE A 7 2.18 18.72 -2.25
CA ILE A 7 3.52 19.32 -2.06
C ILE A 7 3.42 20.81 -1.72
N ALA A 8 2.48 21.52 -2.35
CA ALA A 8 2.27 22.94 -2.09
C ALA A 8 1.82 23.22 -0.64
N GLU A 9 1.17 22.26 0.00
CA GLU A 9 0.70 22.38 1.39
C GLU A 9 1.76 22.02 2.44
N LEU A 10 2.94 21.49 2.06
CA LEU A 10 3.98 21.09 3.00
C LEU A 10 4.70 22.31 3.60
N PRO A 11 4.46 22.68 4.87
CA PRO A 11 4.96 23.94 5.45
C PRO A 11 6.47 23.91 5.76
N LYS A 12 7.12 22.76 5.55
CA LYS A 12 8.55 22.54 5.86
C LYS A 12 9.47 22.59 4.65
N LEU A 13 8.91 22.68 3.44
CA LEU A 13 9.71 22.69 2.22
C LEU A 13 9.92 24.13 1.73
N SER A 14 11.18 24.48 1.46
CA SER A 14 11.50 25.69 0.72
C SER A 14 10.97 25.62 -0.72
N GLU A 15 10.94 26.76 -1.40
CA GLU A 15 10.56 26.82 -2.81
C GLU A 15 11.49 25.97 -3.69
N GLU A 16 12.80 26.00 -3.42
CA GLU A 16 13.76 25.18 -4.17
C GLU A 16 13.56 23.68 -3.91
N GLU A 17 13.27 23.28 -2.67
CA GLU A 17 12.98 21.88 -2.33
C GLU A 17 11.70 21.38 -2.99
N ARG A 18 10.66 22.22 -3.05
CA ARG A 18 9.42 21.91 -3.77
C ARG A 18 9.67 21.74 -5.26
N GLU A 19 10.43 22.64 -5.86
CA GLU A 19 10.72 22.58 -7.30
C GLU A 19 11.61 21.36 -7.64
N LEU A 20 12.56 21.02 -6.78
CA LEU A 20 13.37 19.80 -6.93
C LEU A 20 12.50 18.54 -6.90
N ILE A 21 11.57 18.44 -5.94
CA ILE A 21 10.66 17.31 -5.82
C ILE A 21 9.75 17.23 -7.05
N LEU A 22 9.20 18.35 -7.51
CA LEU A 22 8.35 18.37 -8.72
C LEU A 22 9.11 17.92 -9.96
N ARG A 23 10.36 18.34 -10.14
CA ARG A 23 11.22 17.87 -11.24
C ARG A 23 11.52 16.38 -11.14
N GLN A 24 11.76 15.86 -9.94
CA GLN A 24 11.97 14.42 -9.72
C GLN A 24 10.69 13.62 -10.03
N LEU A 25 9.51 14.13 -9.67
CA LEU A 25 8.22 13.49 -9.96
C LEU A 25 7.91 13.43 -11.45
N VAL A 26 8.25 14.46 -12.22
CA VAL A 26 8.12 14.43 -13.69
C VAL A 26 9.00 13.34 -14.30
N ASN A 27 10.15 13.05 -13.69
CA ASN A 27 11.05 11.97 -14.11
C ASN A 27 10.66 10.59 -13.56
N LEU A 28 9.69 10.54 -12.65
CA LEU A 28 9.14 9.28 -12.11
C LEU A 28 7.99 8.73 -12.96
N ASP A 29 7.75 9.30 -14.15
CA ASP A 29 6.83 8.79 -15.17
C ASP A 29 7.38 7.51 -15.85
N GLU A 30 8.09 6.68 -15.08
CA GLU A 30 8.32 5.29 -15.45
C GLU A 30 7.00 4.56 -15.28
N CYS A 31 6.51 3.96 -16.38
CA CYS A 31 5.43 2.97 -16.29
C CYS A 31 5.85 1.92 -15.26
N PHE A 32 5.19 1.92 -14.11
CA PHE A 32 5.35 0.86 -13.14
C PHE A 32 4.85 -0.44 -13.78
N GLU A 33 5.77 -1.25 -14.26
CA GLU A 33 5.48 -2.59 -14.76
C GLU A 33 5.66 -3.58 -13.60
N PRO A 34 4.59 -4.24 -13.13
CA PRO A 34 4.70 -5.27 -12.12
C PRO A 34 5.68 -6.35 -12.57
N THR A 35 6.55 -6.78 -11.66
CA THR A 35 7.34 -7.98 -11.95
C THR A 35 6.42 -9.21 -12.00
N LEU A 36 6.83 -10.27 -12.71
CA LEU A 36 6.07 -11.53 -12.75
C LEU A 36 5.76 -12.08 -11.35
N ALA A 37 6.71 -11.95 -10.41
CA ALA A 37 6.51 -12.37 -9.02
C ALA A 37 5.43 -11.55 -8.30
N MET A 38 5.31 -10.26 -8.60
CA MET A 38 4.27 -9.40 -8.05
C MET A 38 2.90 -9.76 -8.63
N ASP A 39 2.83 -9.98 -9.93
CA ASP A 39 1.59 -10.43 -10.59
C ASP A 39 1.10 -11.77 -10.02
N ASP A 40 2.01 -12.72 -9.82
CA ASP A 40 1.68 -14.01 -9.20
C ASP A 40 1.19 -13.84 -7.77
N ALA A 41 1.84 -12.96 -6.98
CA ALA A 41 1.40 -12.66 -5.62
C ALA A 41 0.01 -12.00 -5.59
N ILE A 42 -0.28 -11.08 -6.52
CA ILE A 42 -1.60 -10.44 -6.66
C ILE A 42 -2.65 -11.49 -7.02
N ARG A 43 -2.37 -12.35 -8.02
CA ARG A 43 -3.29 -13.42 -8.43
C ARG A 43 -3.57 -14.39 -7.30
N GLN A 44 -2.53 -14.78 -6.56
CA GLN A 44 -2.67 -15.65 -5.39
C GLN A 44 -3.54 -14.99 -4.31
N GLY A 45 -3.29 -13.71 -3.99
CA GLY A 45 -4.09 -12.96 -3.01
C GLY A 45 -5.57 -12.89 -3.39
N LEU A 46 -5.86 -12.59 -4.67
CA LEU A 46 -7.24 -12.55 -5.17
C LEU A 46 -7.92 -13.94 -5.15
N ARG A 47 -7.18 -15.01 -5.44
CA ARG A 47 -7.67 -16.37 -5.32
C ARG A 47 -8.00 -16.70 -3.86
N SER A 48 -7.06 -16.46 -2.94
CA SER A 48 -7.23 -16.71 -1.51
C SER A 48 -8.42 -15.94 -0.94
N LEU A 49 -8.64 -14.69 -1.35
CA LEU A 49 -9.81 -13.92 -0.94
C LEU A 49 -11.14 -14.57 -1.36
N ARG A 50 -11.18 -15.24 -2.52
CA ARG A 50 -12.38 -15.90 -3.04
C ARG A 50 -12.61 -17.28 -2.44
N GLU A 51 -11.55 -18.04 -2.24
CA GLU A 51 -11.62 -19.47 -1.95
C GLU A 51 -11.42 -19.79 -0.46
N GLU A 52 -10.65 -18.96 0.25
CA GLU A 52 -10.33 -19.23 1.65
C GLU A 52 -11.34 -18.57 2.59
N LYS A 53 -11.59 -19.24 3.71
CA LYS A 53 -12.48 -18.71 4.75
C LYS A 53 -11.82 -17.51 5.42
N ILE A 54 -12.39 -16.33 5.20
CA ILE A 54 -11.99 -15.10 5.89
C ILE A 54 -12.59 -15.12 7.29
N TYR A 55 -11.77 -14.88 8.30
CA TYR A 55 -12.19 -14.78 9.69
C TYR A 55 -12.30 -13.33 10.11
N SER A 56 -13.35 -13.01 10.86
CA SER A 56 -13.44 -11.72 11.54
C SER A 56 -12.37 -11.62 12.63
N ALA A 57 -11.97 -10.39 12.96
CA ALA A 57 -11.02 -10.14 14.04
C ALA A 57 -11.50 -10.73 15.39
N ALA A 58 -12.83 -10.80 15.60
CA ALA A 58 -13.42 -11.40 16.80
C ALA A 58 -13.24 -12.93 16.83
N GLU A 59 -13.46 -13.62 15.71
CA GLU A 59 -13.24 -15.06 15.60
C GLU A 59 -11.77 -15.43 15.79
N VAL A 60 -10.84 -14.63 15.23
CA VAL A 60 -9.41 -14.84 15.43
C VAL A 60 -9.04 -14.71 16.91
N ARG A 61 -9.50 -13.64 17.58
CA ARG A 61 -9.27 -13.45 19.03
C ARG A 61 -9.86 -14.59 19.87
N SER A 62 -11.06 -15.06 19.53
CA SER A 62 -11.71 -16.18 20.23
C SER A 62 -10.91 -17.48 20.10
N ARG A 63 -10.40 -17.79 18.90
CA ARG A 63 -9.55 -18.98 18.68
C ARG A 63 -8.22 -18.91 19.44
N ILE A 64 -7.57 -17.76 19.44
CA ILE A 64 -6.32 -17.55 20.20
C ILE A 64 -6.58 -17.80 21.68
N ALA A 65 -7.64 -17.21 22.24
CA ALA A 65 -7.99 -17.38 23.65
C ALA A 65 -8.24 -18.86 24.01
N ALA A 66 -8.90 -19.61 23.13
CA ALA A 66 -9.16 -21.03 23.33
C ALA A 66 -7.90 -21.91 23.30
N TRP A 67 -6.86 -21.52 22.54
CA TRP A 67 -5.58 -22.23 22.53
C TRP A 67 -4.72 -21.93 23.75
N THR A 68 -4.75 -20.69 24.25
CA THR A 68 -3.98 -20.27 25.43
C THR A 68 -4.60 -20.72 26.75
N ALA A 69 -5.88 -21.09 26.75
CA ALA A 69 -6.58 -21.61 27.92
C ALA A 69 -6.38 -23.13 28.13
N ARG A 70 -5.50 -23.75 27.33
CA ARG A 70 -5.20 -25.18 27.32
C ARG A 70 -3.83 -25.44 27.93
#